data_AF-A0A941JC22-F1
#
_entry.id   AF-A0A941JC22-F1
#
_cell.length_a   1.000
_cell.length_b   1.000
_cell.length_c   1.000
_cell.angle_alpha   90.00
_cell.angle_beta   90.00
_cell.angle_gamma   90.00
#
_symmetry.space_group_name_H-M   'P 1'
#
loop_
_entity.id
_entity.type
_entity.pdbx_description
1 polymer ?
#
loop_
_entity_poly.entity_id
_entity_poly.type
_entity_poly.pdbx_seq_one_letter_code
_entity_poly.pdbx_strand_id
1 'polypeptide(L)'
;MNDKSDQISPFLVYFLIVKIQIGVGVLGFQRIIIRSAGNDAWMAVIISGIVFSLGIWGMYKLLNRHDMDLIGIQKRLFGKWLGGLLNIIWILYWLMVGISVLRSYLEIVQSWVFPKLTHGW
;
A
#
# COMPACT_ATOMS: atom_id res chain seq x y z
N MET A 1 28.13 -5.40 10.53
CA MET A 1 27.94 -4.94 9.14
C MET A 1 26.51 -4.45 9.00
N ASN A 2 26.26 -3.24 9.49
CA ASN A 2 25.05 -2.46 9.23
C ASN A 2 25.54 -1.00 9.31
N ASP A 3 26.12 -0.54 8.20
CA ASP A 3 26.63 0.82 8.13
C ASP A 3 25.43 1.76 8.08
N LYS A 4 25.40 2.78 8.93
CA LYS A 4 24.28 3.73 9.00
C LYS A 4 24.13 4.52 7.71
N SER A 5 25.12 4.46 6.81
CA SER A 5 25.09 5.03 5.46
C SER A 5 24.00 4.45 4.57
N ASP A 6 23.58 3.20 4.78
CA ASP A 6 22.64 2.49 3.89
C ASP A 6 21.18 2.62 4.35
N GLN A 7 20.95 3.31 5.47
CA GLN A 7 19.62 3.48 6.06
C GLN A 7 18.96 4.78 5.60
N ILE A 8 17.68 4.67 5.24
CA ILE A 8 16.86 5.83 4.90
C ILE A 8 16.60 6.64 6.17
N SER A 9 16.86 7.95 6.13
CA SER A 9 16.58 8.85 7.25
C SER A 9 15.11 8.72 7.70
N PRO A 10 14.81 8.70 9.02
CA PRO A 10 13.44 8.62 9.52
C PRO A 10 12.50 9.67 8.93
N PHE A 11 13.02 10.86 8.64
CA PHE A 11 12.29 11.92 7.96
C PHE A 11 11.86 11.49 6.55
N LEU A 12 12.75 10.86 5.78
CA LEU A 12 12.45 10.38 4.43
C LEU A 12 11.50 9.16 4.46
N VAL A 13 11.58 8.31 5.51
CA VAL A 13 10.63 7.21 5.74
C VAL A 13 9.20 7.72 5.90
N TYR A 14 8.99 8.83 6.63
CA TYR A 14 7.67 9.45 6.73
C TYR A 14 7.10 9.83 5.35
N PHE A 15 7.89 10.50 4.51
CA PHE A 15 7.46 10.83 3.14
C PHE A 15 7.17 9.60 2.31
N LEU A 16 8.01 8.56 2.41
CA LEU A 16 7.82 7.31 1.69
C LEU A 16 6.46 6.67 2.04
N ILE A 17 6.13 6.60 3.33
CA ILE A 17 4.87 6.04 3.84
C ILE A 17 3.66 6.86 3.37
N VAL A 18 3.75 8.20 3.37
CA VAL A 18 2.65 9.05 2.89
C VAL A 18 2.47 8.92 1.38
N LYS A 19 3.56 8.89 0.62
CA LYS A 19 3.52 8.82 -0.85
C LYS A 19 2.99 7.48 -1.36
N ILE A 20 3.29 6.36 -0.71
CA ILE A 20 2.76 5.07 -1.13
C ILE A 20 1.25 4.92 -0.87
N GLN A 21 0.70 5.68 0.08
CA GLN A 21 -0.74 5.70 0.36
C GLN A 21 -1.52 6.60 -0.61
N ILE A 22 -0.93 7.71 -1.04
CA ILE A 22 -1.57 8.67 -1.94
C ILE A 22 -1.30 8.28 -3.41
N GLY A 23 -2.20 7.45 -3.96
CA GLY A 23 -2.20 7.06 -5.37
C GLY A 23 -3.28 7.73 -6.22
N VAL A 24 -3.40 7.33 -7.48
CA VAL A 24 -4.42 7.84 -8.44
C VAL A 24 -5.85 7.65 -7.92
N GLY A 25 -6.08 6.62 -7.10
CA GLY A 25 -7.37 6.35 -6.45
C GLY A 25 -7.87 7.46 -5.52
N VAL A 26 -6.98 8.31 -5.00
CA VAL A 26 -7.36 9.46 -4.14
C VAL A 26 -8.23 10.48 -4.88
N LEU A 27 -8.12 10.56 -6.21
CA LEU A 27 -8.96 11.49 -6.99
C LEU A 27 -10.37 10.94 -7.23
N GLY A 28 -10.54 9.62 -7.22
CA GLY A 28 -11.81 8.96 -7.53
C GLY A 28 -12.66 8.58 -6.32
N PHE A 29 -12.04 8.33 -5.16
CA PHE A 29 -12.74 7.70 -4.04
C PHE A 29 -13.90 8.54 -3.49
N GLN A 30 -13.78 9.87 -3.46
CA GLN A 30 -14.82 10.76 -2.93
C GLN A 30 -16.16 10.56 -3.65
N ARG A 31 -16.11 10.50 -4.99
CA ARG A 31 -17.30 10.26 -5.82
C ARG A 31 -17.94 8.91 -5.52
N ILE A 32 -17.11 7.88 -5.30
CA ILE A 32 -17.57 6.52 -5.03
C ILE A 32 -18.28 6.46 -3.67
N ILE A 33 -17.69 7.03 -2.62
CA ILE A 33 -18.27 6.98 -1.28
C ILE A 33 -19.55 7.84 -1.20
N ILE A 34 -19.57 9.04 -1.78
CA ILE A 34 -20.77 9.90 -1.82
C ILE A 34 -21.91 9.20 -2.58
N ARG A 35 -21.62 8.47 -3.66
CA ARG A 35 -22.66 7.74 -4.40
C ARG A 35 -23.35 6.67 -3.55
N SER A 36 -22.61 6.05 -2.62
CA SER A 36 -23.13 4.97 -1.76
C SER A 36 -23.72 5.47 -0.45
N ALA A 37 -23.09 6.44 0.20
CA ALA A 37 -23.45 6.92 1.54
C ALA A 37 -24.07 8.34 1.57
N GLY A 38 -24.13 9.02 0.43
CA GLY A 38 -24.67 10.37 0.33
C GLY A 38 -23.93 11.34 1.26
N ASN A 39 -24.71 12.10 2.05
CA ASN A 39 -24.19 13.07 3.00
C ASN A 39 -23.44 12.43 4.19
N ASP A 40 -23.66 11.15 4.48
CA ASP A 40 -23.06 10.44 5.61
C ASP A 40 -21.69 9.83 5.29
N ALA A 41 -21.18 10.07 4.08
CA ALA A 41 -19.89 9.58 3.59
C ALA A 41 -18.69 9.93 4.50
N TRP A 42 -18.73 11.09 5.18
CA TRP A 42 -17.65 11.52 6.07
C TRP A 42 -17.47 10.59 7.29
N MET A 43 -18.57 10.03 7.82
CA MET A 43 -18.50 9.08 8.94
C MET A 43 -17.79 7.79 8.52
N ALA A 44 -18.06 7.29 7.31
CA ALA A 44 -17.39 6.12 6.77
C ALA A 44 -15.88 6.32 6.66
N VAL A 45 -15.44 7.52 6.26
CA VAL A 45 -14.01 7.87 6.19
C VAL A 45 -13.38 7.84 7.58
N ILE A 46 -14.00 8.47 8.60
CA ILE A 46 -13.47 8.49 9.97
C ILE A 46 -13.38 7.08 10.54
N ILE A 47 -14.45 6.28 10.40
CA ILE A 47 -14.49 4.90 10.89
C ILE A 47 -13.38 4.08 10.24
N SER A 48 -13.19 4.21 8.91
CA SER A 48 -12.10 3.52 8.22
C SER A 48 -10.72 3.94 8.77
N GLY A 49 -10.51 5.23 9.02
CA GLY A 49 -9.26 5.74 9.59
C GLY A 49 -8.95 5.17 10.98
N ILE A 50 -9.96 5.01 11.84
CA ILE A 50 -9.80 4.38 13.16
C ILE A 50 -9.41 2.91 13.00
N VAL A 51 -10.09 2.16 12.13
CA VAL A 51 -9.79 0.73 11.88
C VAL A 51 -8.36 0.55 11.35
N PHE A 52 -7.94 1.38 10.38
CA PHE A 52 -6.57 1.36 9.87
C PHE A 52 -5.55 1.72 10.94
N SER A 53 -5.82 2.71 11.79
CA SER A 53 -4.94 3.09 12.89
C SER A 53 -4.73 1.95 13.89
N LEU A 54 -5.80 1.22 14.22
CA LEU A 54 -5.71 0.02 15.07
C LEU A 54 -4.88 -1.09 14.41
N GLY A 55 -5.03 -1.28 13.10
CA GLY A 55 -4.21 -2.22 12.33
C GLY A 55 -2.72 -1.88 12.36
N ILE A 56 -2.39 -0.61 12.13
CA ILE A 56 -1.00 -0.10 12.18
C ILE A 56 -0.42 -0.27 13.59
N TRP A 57 -1.20 0.04 14.64
CA TRP A 57 -0.78 -0.20 16.02
C TRP A 57 -0.46 -1.68 16.28
N GLY A 58 -1.26 -2.60 15.75
CA GLY A 58 -0.98 -4.04 15.79
C GLY A 58 0.34 -4.41 15.10
N MET A 59 0.62 -3.83 13.94
CA MET A 59 1.88 -4.04 13.20
C MET A 59 3.10 -3.58 14.02
N TYR A 60 3.05 -2.37 14.61
CA TYR A 60 4.13 -1.87 15.46
C TYR A 60 4.37 -2.76 16.68
N LYS A 61 3.31 -3.25 17.32
CA LYS A 61 3.43 -4.15 18.46
C LYS A 61 4.09 -5.47 18.07
N LEU A 62 3.79 -5.98 16.88
CA LEU A 62 4.38 -7.21 16.35
C LEU A 62 5.86 -7.02 16.00
N LEU A 63 6.20 -5.90 15.35
CA LEU A 63 7.56 -5.53 15.00
C LEU A 63 8.44 -5.33 16.24
N ASN A 64 7.95 -4.61 17.26
CA ASN A 64 8.70 -4.41 18.50
C ASN A 64 8.91 -5.70 19.30
N ARG A 65 8.08 -6.72 19.08
CA ARG A 65 8.19 -8.03 19.76
C ARG A 65 9.13 -9.00 19.03
N HIS A 66 9.32 -8.81 17.74
CA HIS A 66 10.12 -9.66 16.89
C HIS A 66 11.05 -8.80 16.05
N ASP A 67 12.34 -8.80 16.40
CA ASP A 67 13.42 -8.12 15.65
C ASP A 67 13.73 -8.86 14.34
N MET A 68 12.69 -9.08 13.54
CA MET A 68 12.70 -9.83 12.28
C MET A 68 11.76 -9.15 11.32
N ASP A 69 12.07 -9.24 10.02
CA ASP A 69 11.16 -8.74 8.99
C ASP A 69 9.85 -9.53 8.95
N LEU A 70 8.84 -8.96 8.29
CA LEU A 70 7.53 -9.58 8.10
C LEU A 70 7.65 -11.03 7.58
N ILE A 71 8.61 -11.29 6.69
CA ILE A 71 8.87 -12.63 6.13
C ILE A 71 9.30 -13.62 7.22
N GLY A 72 10.19 -13.18 8.11
CA GLY A 72 10.66 -13.95 9.25
C GLY A 72 9.56 -14.15 10.29
N ILE A 73 8.77 -13.12 10.56
CA ILE A 73 7.64 -13.16 11.48
C ILE A 73 6.59 -14.18 11.00
N GLN A 74 6.21 -14.15 9.73
CA GLN A 74 5.24 -15.09 9.17
C GLN A 74 5.73 -16.54 9.26
N LYS A 75 7.00 -16.80 8.93
CA LYS A 75 7.59 -18.15 9.06
C LYS A 75 7.67 -18.61 10.52
N ARG A 76 7.93 -17.70 11.47
CA ARG A 76 8.01 -18.04 12.89
C ARG A 76 6.65 -18.32 13.51
N LEU A 77 5.63 -17.55 13.15
CA LEU A 77 4.28 -17.69 13.72
C LEU A 77 3.50 -18.87 13.11
N PHE A 78 3.61 -19.07 11.80
CA PHE A 78 2.82 -20.07 11.06
C PHE A 78 3.63 -21.28 10.59
N GLY A 79 4.93 -21.33 10.90
CA GLY A 79 5.83 -22.40 10.46
C GLY A 79 6.29 -22.27 9.00
N LYS A 80 7.13 -23.22 8.56
CA LYS A 80 7.79 -23.20 7.24
C LYS A 80 6.81 -23.27 6.07
N TRP A 81 5.75 -24.07 6.20
CA TRP A 81 4.80 -24.33 5.12
C TRP A 81 3.78 -23.19 4.97
N LEU A 82 2.96 -22.95 5.99
CA LEU A 82 1.92 -21.91 5.93
C LEU A 82 2.54 -20.51 5.91
N GLY A 83 3.59 -20.26 6.69
CA GLY A 83 4.33 -19.00 6.61
C GLY A 83 5.05 -18.81 5.27
N GLY A 84 5.50 -19.90 4.62
CA GLY A 84 6.03 -19.86 3.27
C GLY A 84 4.98 -19.44 2.24
N LEU A 85 3.78 -20.01 2.31
CA LEU A 85 2.66 -19.66 1.44
C LEU A 85 2.24 -18.19 1.60
N LEU A 86 2.08 -17.72 2.84
CA LEU A 86 1.73 -16.32 3.12
C LEU A 86 2.75 -15.34 2.55
N ASN A 87 4.03 -15.69 2.61
CA ASN A 87 5.10 -14.89 2.01
C ASN A 87 4.99 -14.81 0.49
N ILE A 88 4.68 -15.93 -0.17
CA ILE A 88 4.49 -15.95 -1.63
C ILE A 88 3.30 -15.06 -2.02
N ILE A 89 2.18 -15.19 -1.31
CA ILE A 89 0.99 -14.35 -1.53
C ILE A 89 1.36 -12.87 -1.33
N TRP A 90 2.14 -12.55 -0.30
CA TRP A 90 2.60 -11.19 -0.04
C TRP A 90 3.46 -10.62 -1.16
N ILE A 91 4.40 -11.40 -1.69
CA ILE A 91 5.25 -10.99 -2.82
C ILE A 91 4.40 -10.77 -4.08
N LEU A 92 3.49 -11.70 -4.38
CA LEU A 92 2.62 -11.59 -5.55
C LEU A 92 1.69 -10.38 -5.46
N TYR A 93 1.18 -10.09 -4.26
CA TYR A 93 0.40 -8.88 -4.01
C TYR A 93 1.18 -7.61 -4.35
N TRP A 94 2.43 -7.48 -3.86
CA TRP A 94 3.27 -6.32 -4.18
C TRP A 94 3.60 -6.21 -5.67
N LEU A 95 3.79 -7.34 -6.35
CA LEU A 95 4.02 -7.37 -7.79
C LEU A 95 2.78 -6.86 -8.56
N MET A 96 1.58 -7.31 -8.17
CA MET A 96 0.32 -6.83 -8.75
C MET A 96 0.11 -5.33 -8.52
N VAL A 97 0.44 -4.84 -7.32
CA VAL A 97 0.40 -3.39 -7.01
C VAL A 97 1.34 -2.63 -7.95
N GLY A 98 2.57 -3.12 -8.15
CA GLY A 98 3.53 -2.51 -9.07
C GLY A 98 3.02 -2.44 -10.52
N ILE A 99 2.44 -3.53 -11.02
CA ILE A 99 1.81 -3.57 -12.35
C ILE A 99 0.65 -2.57 -12.44
N SER A 100 -0.20 -2.51 -11.42
CA SER A 100 -1.33 -1.58 -11.38
C SER A 100 -0.87 -0.12 -11.44
N VAL A 101 0.17 0.24 -10.68
CA VAL A 101 0.73 1.60 -10.69
C VAL A 101 1.33 1.93 -12.05
N LEU A 102 2.09 1.02 -12.65
CA LEU A 102 2.68 1.21 -13.99
C LEU A 102 1.58 1.43 -15.03
N ARG A 103 0.53 0.62 -15.00
CA ARG A 103 -0.62 0.75 -15.92
C ARG A 103 -1.32 2.10 -15.75
N SER A 104 -1.65 2.50 -14.52
CA SER A 104 -2.28 3.80 -14.27
C SER A 104 -1.41 4.97 -14.73
N TYR A 105 -0.09 4.86 -14.58
CA TYR A 105 0.84 5.86 -15.09
C TYR A 105 0.81 5.94 -16.62
N LEU A 106 0.83 4.79 -17.32
CA LEU A 106 0.72 4.74 -18.78
C LEU A 106 -0.58 5.38 -19.28
N GLU A 107 -1.71 5.09 -18.63
CA GLU A 107 -3.01 5.69 -18.96
C GLU A 107 -2.99 7.21 -18.85
N ILE A 108 -2.39 7.76 -17.77
CA ILE A 108 -2.25 9.21 -17.58
C ILE A 108 -1.35 9.81 -18.67
N VAL A 109 -0.19 9.22 -18.92
CA VAL A 109 0.77 9.72 -19.94
C VAL A 109 0.14 9.71 -21.33
N GLN A 110 -0.54 8.62 -21.71
CA GLN A 110 -1.20 8.53 -23.01
C GLN A 110 -2.35 9.53 -23.14
N SER A 111 -3.20 9.66 -22.12
CA SER A 111 -4.34 10.58 -22.17
C SER A 111 -3.91 12.05 -22.24
N TRP A 112 -2.80 12.44 -21.61
CA TRP A 112 -2.40 13.84 -21.47
C TRP A 112 -1.28 14.27 -22.43
N VAL A 113 -0.29 13.41 -22.69
CA VAL A 113 0.90 13.75 -23.50
C VAL A 113 0.72 13.32 -24.95
N PHE A 114 0.13 12.14 -25.17
CA PHE A 114 -0.07 11.59 -26.52
C PHE A 114 -1.54 11.25 -26.80
N PRO A 115 -2.46 12.24 -26.74
CA PRO A 115 -3.89 11.99 -26.88
C PRO A 115 -4.28 11.36 -28.23
N LYS A 116 -3.44 11.46 -29.27
CA LYS A 116 -3.65 10.90 -30.62
C LYS A 116 -3.05 9.50 -30.84
N LEU A 117 -2.27 8.96 -29.91
CA LEU A 117 -1.78 7.57 -29.94
C LEU A 117 -2.78 6.62 -29.26
N THR A 118 -4.05 6.98 -29.25
CA THR A 118 -5.12 6.23 -28.61
C THR A 118 -5.52 5.02 -29.47
N HIS A 119 -5.02 3.86 -29.04
CA HIS A 119 -5.56 2.49 -29.21
C HIS A 119 -5.51 1.91 -30.65
N GLY A 120 -4.39 1.24 -30.95
CA GLY A 120 -4.21 0.32 -32.09
C GLY A 120 -4.20 -1.15 -31.65
N TRP A 121 -5.11 -1.50 -30.74
CA TRP A 121 -5.73 -2.82 -30.64
C TRP A 121 -7.24 -2.60 -30.70
#